data_AF-A0A0T9L3I3-F1
#
_entry.id   AF-A0A0T9L3I3-F1
#
_cell.length_a   1.000
_cell.length_b   1.000
_cell.length_c   1.000
_cell.angle_alpha   90.00
_cell.angle_beta   90.00
_cell.angle_gamma   90.00
#
_symmetry.space_group_name_H-M   'P 1'
#
loop_
_entity.id
_entity.type
_entity.pdbx_description
1 polymer ?
#
loop_
_entity_poly.entity_id
_entity_poly.type
_entity_poly.pdbx_seq_one_letter_code
_entity_poly.pdbx_strand_id
1 'polypeptide(L)'
;MVDNEKQPRGDGFELRTDSFGALREEKGLFISADGQTKAQGLVLEMTQPISLMKGALNQMTEWGSITQTHHNFPPENSSLKLLLTDSTQLKGSVLQMSAPQGIGAVTPESLLLQSGKAMYLQSQGEINLTSSQRFSANASQAVSLLSQQEGMRLVSGKGPLEVESHGDVLSLTALKDVTVQSIQGHLQLTAKNGITLGCGGAYIHLTPQGEIEIHGSRLLSLKGMHKMESPASQNYPIRCVKSALKRHRHWRKALCQGAHNNE
;
A
#
# COMPACT_ATOMS: atom_id res chain seq x y z
N MET A 1 -39.10 -27.15 -8.69
CA MET A 1 -38.39 -28.46 -8.78
C MET A 1 -38.79 -29.32 -7.60
N VAL A 2 -38.95 -30.64 -7.77
CA VAL A 2 -39.33 -31.56 -6.69
C VAL A 2 -38.36 -32.74 -6.58
N ASP A 3 -38.32 -33.39 -5.43
CA ASP A 3 -37.60 -34.65 -5.20
C ASP A 3 -38.41 -35.89 -5.64
N ASN A 4 -37.93 -37.09 -5.29
CA ASN A 4 -38.59 -38.36 -5.60
C ASN A 4 -39.90 -38.59 -4.82
N GLU A 5 -40.10 -37.89 -3.70
CA GLU A 5 -41.30 -37.90 -2.87
C GLU A 5 -42.29 -36.78 -3.25
N LYS A 6 -41.99 -36.05 -4.33
CA LYS A 6 -42.74 -34.87 -4.82
C LYS A 6 -42.73 -33.69 -3.85
N GLN A 7 -41.79 -33.64 -2.91
CA GLN A 7 -41.61 -32.47 -2.05
C GLN A 7 -40.86 -31.36 -2.79
N PRO A 8 -41.22 -30.08 -2.57
CA PRO A 8 -40.49 -28.96 -3.16
C PRO A 8 -39.02 -28.94 -2.75
N ARG A 9 -38.12 -28.88 -3.73
CA ARG A 9 -36.66 -28.73 -3.53
C ARG A 9 -36.15 -27.33 -3.85
N GLY A 10 -36.96 -26.52 -4.53
CA GLY A 10 -36.63 -25.15 -4.91
C GLY A 10 -37.28 -24.70 -6.22
N ASP A 11 -37.24 -23.40 -6.48
CA ASP A 11 -37.82 -22.76 -7.66
C ASP A 11 -36.73 -22.13 -8.55
N GLY A 12 -36.97 -22.10 -9.86
CA GLY A 12 -35.98 -21.64 -10.85
C GLY A 12 -35.34 -22.78 -11.62
N PHE A 13 -34.04 -22.67 -11.91
CA PHE A 13 -33.26 -23.67 -12.63
C PHE A 13 -32.07 -24.15 -11.78
N GLU A 14 -31.72 -25.42 -11.92
CA GLU A 14 -30.56 -26.04 -11.28
C GLU A 14 -29.78 -26.82 -12.33
N LEU A 15 -28.47 -26.56 -12.42
CA LEU A 15 -27.53 -27.37 -13.19
C LEU A 15 -26.66 -28.15 -12.20
N ARG A 16 -26.91 -29.45 -12.05
CA ARG A 16 -26.15 -30.31 -11.11
C ARG A 16 -25.62 -31.58 -11.79
N THR A 17 -24.45 -32.03 -11.35
CA THR A 17 -23.82 -33.30 -11.70
C THR A 17 -22.87 -33.70 -10.59
N ASP A 18 -22.70 -35.01 -10.35
CA ASP A 18 -21.70 -35.53 -9.39
C ASP A 18 -20.32 -35.71 -10.07
N SER A 19 -20.25 -35.43 -11.37
CA SER A 19 -19.04 -35.49 -12.18
C SER A 19 -18.60 -34.08 -12.59
N PHE A 20 -17.78 -33.97 -13.63
CA PHE A 20 -17.33 -32.68 -14.13
C PHE A 20 -18.46 -31.88 -14.79
N GLY A 21 -18.49 -30.58 -14.52
CA GLY A 21 -19.28 -29.59 -15.23
C GLY A 21 -18.36 -28.54 -15.87
N ALA A 22 -18.72 -28.05 -17.05
CA ALA A 22 -18.01 -26.96 -17.70
C ALA A 22 -19.00 -26.05 -18.43
N LEU A 23 -18.86 -24.74 -18.22
CA LEU A 23 -19.49 -23.69 -19.02
C LEU A 23 -18.37 -23.00 -19.79
N ARG A 24 -18.40 -23.05 -21.13
CA ARG A 24 -17.35 -22.52 -21.98
C ARG A 24 -17.96 -21.72 -23.11
N GLU A 25 -17.82 -20.41 -23.02
CA GLU A 25 -18.36 -19.46 -24.00
C GLU A 25 -17.21 -18.66 -24.61
N GLU A 26 -16.88 -18.95 -25.88
CA GLU A 26 -15.75 -18.30 -26.59
C GLU A 26 -15.95 -16.78 -26.70
N LYS A 27 -17.21 -16.33 -26.81
CA LYS A 27 -17.56 -14.91 -26.90
C LYS A 27 -17.69 -14.21 -25.54
N GLY A 28 -17.48 -14.91 -24.43
CA GLY A 28 -17.65 -14.39 -23.08
C GLY A 28 -18.90 -14.92 -22.37
N LEU A 29 -18.98 -14.71 -21.05
CA LEU A 29 -20.04 -15.22 -20.19
C LEU A 29 -20.56 -14.09 -19.29
N PHE A 30 -21.88 -13.87 -19.28
CA PHE A 30 -22.55 -12.94 -18.38
C PHE A 30 -23.37 -13.69 -17.34
N ILE A 31 -23.01 -13.55 -16.06
CA ILE A 31 -23.73 -14.14 -14.93
C ILE A 31 -24.36 -12.99 -14.14
N SER A 32 -25.68 -12.94 -14.06
CA SER A 32 -26.38 -11.84 -13.40
C SER A 32 -27.53 -12.28 -12.50
N ALA A 33 -27.68 -11.59 -11.38
CA ALA A 33 -28.88 -11.60 -10.53
C ALA A 33 -29.78 -10.35 -10.76
N ASP A 34 -29.53 -9.58 -11.82
CA ASP A 34 -30.40 -8.49 -12.27
C ASP A 34 -31.71 -9.07 -12.83
N GLY A 35 -32.85 -8.58 -12.35
CA GLY A 35 -34.15 -9.10 -12.76
C GLY A 35 -34.53 -8.71 -14.19
N GLN A 36 -34.98 -9.69 -14.99
CA GLN A 36 -35.51 -9.49 -16.34
C GLN A 36 -36.86 -10.19 -16.51
N THR A 37 -37.92 -9.52 -16.05
CA THR A 37 -39.28 -10.09 -15.98
C THR A 37 -39.76 -10.59 -17.34
N LYS A 38 -40.20 -11.85 -17.38
CA LYS A 38 -40.71 -12.52 -18.61
C LYS A 38 -39.72 -12.45 -19.79
N ALA A 39 -38.41 -12.39 -19.52
CA ALA A 39 -37.37 -12.21 -20.54
C ALA A 39 -37.61 -11.00 -21.47
N GLN A 40 -38.24 -9.95 -20.95
CA GLN A 40 -38.43 -8.70 -21.70
C GLN A 40 -37.09 -7.96 -21.79
N GLY A 41 -36.43 -8.04 -22.94
CA GLY A 41 -35.15 -7.38 -23.24
C GLY A 41 -34.20 -8.29 -24.02
N LEU A 42 -32.96 -7.86 -24.17
CA LEU A 42 -31.91 -8.66 -24.80
C LEU A 42 -31.29 -9.64 -23.80
N VAL A 43 -30.71 -10.74 -24.30
CA VAL A 43 -29.95 -11.70 -23.47
C VAL A 43 -28.76 -11.03 -22.78
N LEU A 44 -28.15 -10.03 -23.44
CA LEU A 44 -27.04 -9.25 -22.92
C LEU A 44 -27.48 -7.85 -22.50
N GLU A 45 -28.62 -7.75 -21.82
CA GLU A 45 -29.03 -6.48 -21.21
C GLU A 45 -28.17 -6.19 -19.97
N MET A 46 -27.19 -5.31 -20.13
CA MET A 46 -26.08 -5.11 -19.19
C MET A 46 -25.99 -3.66 -18.67
N THR A 47 -27.07 -2.88 -18.74
CA THR A 47 -27.07 -1.46 -18.37
C THR A 47 -26.48 -1.21 -16.97
N GLN A 48 -26.85 -2.00 -15.96
CA GLN A 48 -26.36 -1.83 -14.57
C GLN A 48 -24.85 -2.11 -14.42
N PRO A 49 -24.31 -3.30 -14.77
CA PRO A 49 -22.88 -3.55 -14.60
C PRO A 49 -22.00 -2.62 -15.45
N ILE A 50 -22.43 -2.25 -16.65
CA ILE A 50 -21.69 -1.28 -17.49
C ILE A 50 -21.70 0.12 -16.88
N SER A 51 -22.79 0.53 -16.23
CA SER A 51 -22.84 1.79 -15.47
C SER A 51 -21.84 1.79 -14.31
N LEU A 52 -21.76 0.70 -13.54
CA LEU A 52 -20.80 0.55 -12.44
C LEU A 52 -19.35 0.61 -12.93
N MET A 53 -19.02 -0.08 -14.04
CA MET A 53 -17.68 -0.03 -14.62
C MET A 53 -17.31 1.36 -15.17
N LYS A 54 -18.27 2.11 -15.72
CA LYS A 54 -18.07 3.52 -16.09
C LYS A 54 -17.79 4.40 -14.86
N GLY A 55 -18.52 4.19 -13.77
CA GLY A 55 -18.28 4.85 -12.49
C GLY A 55 -16.89 4.59 -11.94
N ALA A 56 -16.44 3.32 -11.97
CA ALA A 56 -15.08 2.91 -11.61
C ALA A 56 -14.01 3.62 -12.46
N LEU A 57 -14.23 3.73 -13.77
CA LEU A 57 -13.31 4.44 -14.67
C LEU A 57 -13.26 5.96 -14.39
N ASN A 58 -14.42 6.56 -14.09
CA ASN A 58 -14.50 7.98 -13.73
C ASN A 58 -13.75 8.25 -12.42
N GLN A 59 -13.96 7.42 -11.40
CA GLN A 59 -13.23 7.49 -10.13
C GLN A 59 -11.71 7.44 -10.37
N MET A 60 -11.24 6.53 -11.23
CA MET A 60 -9.82 6.43 -11.55
C MET A 60 -9.28 7.68 -12.27
N THR A 61 -10.08 8.30 -13.12
CA THR A 61 -9.71 9.51 -13.85
C THR A 61 -9.60 10.70 -12.90
N GLU A 62 -10.51 10.82 -11.95
CA GLU A 62 -10.49 11.84 -10.91
C GLU A 62 -9.26 11.69 -10.00
N TRP A 63 -8.93 10.47 -9.58
CA TRP A 63 -7.69 10.20 -8.84
C TRP A 63 -6.43 10.56 -9.63
N GLY A 64 -6.49 10.59 -10.96
CA GLY A 64 -5.39 11.01 -11.82
C GLY A 64 -4.87 12.42 -11.52
N SER A 65 -5.76 13.40 -11.31
CA SER A 65 -5.34 14.77 -10.96
C SER A 65 -4.95 14.88 -9.48
N ILE A 66 -5.70 14.24 -8.59
CA ILE A 66 -5.46 14.26 -7.14
C ILE A 66 -4.06 13.72 -6.82
N THR A 67 -3.71 12.55 -7.39
CA THR A 67 -2.39 11.94 -7.19
C THR A 67 -1.26 12.82 -7.71
N GLN A 68 -1.42 13.47 -8.88
CA GLN A 68 -0.44 14.41 -9.41
C GLN A 68 -0.22 15.61 -8.48
N THR A 69 -1.28 16.22 -7.96
CA THR A 69 -1.20 17.34 -7.01
C THR A 69 -0.46 16.97 -5.73
N HIS A 70 -0.57 15.72 -5.28
CA HIS A 70 0.08 15.23 -4.06
C HIS A 70 1.39 14.46 -4.31
N HIS A 71 2.01 14.62 -5.49
CA HIS A 71 3.24 13.93 -5.88
C HIS A 71 3.21 12.41 -5.70
N ASN A 72 2.03 11.82 -5.92
CA ASN A 72 1.80 10.39 -5.84
C ASN A 72 1.74 9.76 -7.24
N PHE A 73 1.86 8.43 -7.36
CA PHE A 73 1.79 7.75 -8.66
C PHE A 73 0.37 7.84 -9.24
N PRO A 74 0.21 8.35 -10.48
CA PRO A 74 -1.08 8.39 -11.13
C PRO A 74 -1.52 6.96 -11.49
N PRO A 75 -2.81 6.61 -11.29
CA PRO A 75 -3.30 5.29 -11.62
C PRO A 75 -3.32 5.04 -13.14
N GLU A 76 -2.86 3.86 -13.55
CA GLU A 76 -2.96 3.36 -14.92
C GLU A 76 -4.40 2.88 -15.18
N ASN A 77 -5.05 3.41 -16.22
CA ASN A 77 -6.46 3.12 -16.51
C ASN A 77 -6.73 2.59 -17.94
N SER A 78 -5.72 2.39 -18.77
CA SER A 78 -5.89 1.85 -20.12
C SER A 78 -6.41 0.41 -20.08
N SER A 79 -5.90 -0.43 -19.18
CA SER A 79 -6.38 -1.81 -19.08
C SER A 79 -7.81 -1.90 -18.52
N LEU A 80 -8.22 -1.00 -17.63
CA LEU A 80 -9.63 -0.86 -17.21
C LEU A 80 -10.55 -0.38 -18.35
N LYS A 81 -10.10 0.59 -19.18
CA LYS A 81 -10.85 1.06 -20.36
C LYS A 81 -11.08 -0.06 -21.38
N LEU A 82 -10.04 -0.87 -21.63
CA LEU A 82 -10.14 -2.05 -22.50
C LEU A 82 -11.11 -3.07 -21.90
N LEU A 83 -11.00 -3.37 -20.60
CA LEU A 83 -11.91 -4.30 -19.93
C LEU A 83 -13.37 -3.84 -20.02
N LEU A 84 -13.65 -2.55 -19.83
CA LEU A 84 -15.00 -1.99 -20.04
C LEU A 84 -15.49 -2.16 -21.48
N THR A 85 -14.61 -1.92 -22.46
CA THR A 85 -14.94 -2.08 -23.88
C THR A 85 -15.28 -3.53 -24.22
N ASP A 86 -14.46 -4.47 -23.74
CA ASP A 86 -14.63 -5.91 -23.97
C ASP A 86 -15.86 -6.46 -23.23
N SER A 87 -16.16 -5.95 -22.03
CA SER A 87 -17.32 -6.37 -21.23
C SER A 87 -18.64 -5.84 -21.79
N THR A 88 -18.62 -4.70 -22.50
CA THR A 88 -19.83 -4.10 -23.09
C THR A 88 -20.39 -5.01 -24.18
N GLN A 89 -21.55 -5.62 -23.92
CA GLN A 89 -22.16 -6.62 -24.81
C GLN A 89 -21.24 -7.81 -25.12
N LEU A 90 -20.28 -8.11 -24.23
CA LEU A 90 -19.29 -9.18 -24.41
C LEU A 90 -18.57 -9.11 -25.78
N LYS A 91 -18.11 -7.90 -26.17
CA LYS A 91 -17.30 -7.72 -27.38
C LYS A 91 -15.97 -8.47 -27.31
N GLY A 92 -15.46 -8.69 -26.10
CA GLY A 92 -14.34 -9.59 -25.83
C GLY A 92 -14.75 -10.77 -24.96
N SER A 93 -13.90 -11.80 -24.93
CA SER A 93 -14.10 -13.02 -24.16
C SER A 93 -13.91 -12.78 -22.65
N VAL A 94 -14.88 -12.13 -22.03
CA VAL A 94 -14.85 -11.73 -20.61
C VAL A 94 -15.91 -12.51 -19.83
N LEU A 95 -15.60 -12.83 -18.56
CA LEU A 95 -16.60 -13.20 -17.57
C LEU A 95 -17.06 -11.95 -16.83
N GLN A 96 -18.30 -11.51 -17.06
CA GLN A 96 -18.92 -10.42 -16.32
C GLN A 96 -19.89 -10.97 -15.29
N MET A 97 -19.76 -10.54 -14.04
CA MET A 97 -20.69 -10.87 -12.96
C MET A 97 -21.40 -9.60 -12.47
N SER A 98 -22.69 -9.69 -12.17
CA SER A 98 -23.49 -8.57 -11.63
C SER A 98 -24.53 -9.08 -10.64
N ALA A 99 -24.72 -8.38 -9.53
CA ALA A 99 -25.79 -8.67 -8.59
C ALA A 99 -26.18 -7.39 -7.83
N PRO A 100 -27.46 -6.99 -7.83
CA PRO A 100 -27.90 -5.73 -7.21
C PRO A 100 -27.80 -5.73 -5.68
N GLN A 101 -27.69 -6.91 -5.05
CA GLN A 101 -27.62 -7.07 -3.59
C GLN A 101 -26.27 -7.63 -3.11
N GLY A 102 -25.24 -7.61 -3.98
CA GLY A 102 -23.87 -8.00 -3.63
C GLY A 102 -23.43 -9.36 -4.20
N ILE A 103 -22.12 -9.60 -4.13
CA ILE A 103 -21.45 -10.81 -4.63
C ILE A 103 -20.58 -11.35 -3.48
N GLY A 104 -20.75 -12.63 -3.13
CA GLY A 104 -19.94 -13.32 -2.14
C GLY A 104 -19.05 -14.38 -2.79
N ALA A 105 -17.75 -14.36 -2.46
CA ALA A 105 -16.80 -15.39 -2.84
C ALA A 105 -16.12 -15.92 -1.57
N VAL A 106 -16.51 -17.13 -1.15
CA VAL A 106 -16.09 -17.72 0.13
C VAL A 106 -15.61 -19.16 -0.07
N THR A 107 -14.63 -19.57 0.73
CA THR A 107 -14.09 -20.94 0.75
C THR A 107 -13.47 -21.20 2.13
N PRO A 108 -13.55 -22.43 2.67
CA PRO A 108 -12.83 -22.80 3.89
C PRO A 108 -11.31 -22.91 3.68
N GLU A 109 -10.88 -23.00 2.41
CA GLU A 109 -9.48 -23.16 2.01
C GLU A 109 -8.95 -21.86 1.37
N SER A 110 -8.01 -21.98 0.42
CA SER A 110 -7.39 -20.83 -0.24
C SER A 110 -8.27 -20.23 -1.34
N LEU A 111 -8.31 -18.90 -1.41
CA LEU A 111 -8.86 -18.11 -2.54
C LEU A 111 -7.72 -17.41 -3.28
N LEU A 112 -7.62 -17.60 -4.60
CA LEU A 112 -6.65 -16.90 -5.45
C LEU A 112 -7.36 -15.92 -6.39
N LEU A 113 -6.94 -14.66 -6.34
CA LEU A 113 -7.28 -13.64 -7.33
C LEU A 113 -5.97 -13.20 -8.01
N GLN A 114 -5.84 -13.44 -9.31
CA GLN A 114 -4.63 -13.13 -10.06
C GLN A 114 -4.99 -12.46 -11.38
N SER A 115 -4.19 -11.46 -11.77
CA SER A 115 -4.30 -10.79 -13.07
C SER A 115 -2.90 -10.60 -13.68
N GLY A 116 -2.78 -10.82 -14.98
CA GLY A 116 -1.52 -10.65 -15.73
C GLY A 116 -1.24 -9.21 -16.18
N LYS A 117 -2.22 -8.31 -16.09
CA LYS A 117 -2.07 -6.89 -16.46
C LYS A 117 -2.21 -5.98 -15.23
N ALA A 118 -3.44 -5.85 -14.74
CA ALA A 118 -3.77 -5.02 -13.58
C ALA A 118 -4.92 -5.64 -12.79
N MET A 119 -4.92 -5.41 -11.47
CA MET A 119 -6.04 -5.75 -10.57
C MET A 119 -6.63 -4.44 -10.05
N TYR A 120 -7.95 -4.29 -10.16
CA TYR A 120 -8.67 -3.11 -9.71
C TYR A 120 -9.61 -3.50 -8.56
N LEU A 121 -9.35 -2.97 -7.37
CA LEU A 121 -10.19 -3.13 -6.18
C LEU A 121 -10.71 -1.74 -5.80
N GLN A 122 -12.01 -1.52 -6.00
CA GLN A 122 -12.62 -0.20 -5.86
C GLN A 122 -13.96 -0.30 -5.14
N SER A 123 -14.32 0.75 -4.42
CA SER A 123 -15.59 0.94 -3.73
C SER A 123 -15.97 2.41 -3.83
N GLN A 124 -17.28 2.68 -3.88
CA GLN A 124 -17.81 4.04 -3.65
C GLN A 124 -17.95 4.36 -2.16
N GLY A 125 -17.93 3.33 -1.31
CA GLY A 125 -17.83 3.45 0.14
C GLY A 125 -16.44 2.99 0.61
N GLU A 126 -16.41 2.21 1.69
CA GLU A 126 -15.17 1.73 2.27
C GLU A 126 -14.59 0.49 1.56
N ILE A 127 -13.29 0.28 1.73
CA ILE A 127 -12.60 -0.98 1.46
C ILE A 127 -12.05 -1.51 2.79
N ASN A 128 -12.52 -2.67 3.22
CA ASN A 128 -12.09 -3.33 4.45
C ASN A 128 -11.25 -4.56 4.11
N LEU A 129 -9.96 -4.54 4.49
CA LEU A 129 -9.02 -5.66 4.31
C LEU A 129 -8.58 -6.17 5.67
N THR A 130 -8.87 -7.43 5.98
CA THR A 130 -8.59 -8.03 7.30
C THR A 130 -7.92 -9.39 7.16
N SER A 131 -6.97 -9.68 8.05
CA SER A 131 -6.31 -10.98 8.19
C SER A 131 -6.20 -11.31 9.67
N SER A 132 -6.52 -12.55 10.07
CA SER A 132 -6.39 -12.99 11.46
C SER A 132 -4.94 -13.25 11.88
N GLN A 133 -4.01 -13.24 10.93
CA GLN A 133 -2.58 -13.45 11.19
C GLN A 133 -1.76 -12.30 10.65
N ARG A 134 -1.28 -12.39 9.40
CA ARG A 134 -0.38 -11.41 8.79
C ARG A 134 -1.04 -10.79 7.57
N PHE A 135 -0.80 -9.50 7.38
CA PHE A 135 -1.08 -8.78 6.14
C PHE A 135 0.26 -8.42 5.51
N SER A 136 0.45 -8.82 4.25
CA SER A 136 1.70 -8.59 3.52
C SER A 136 1.41 -7.93 2.19
N ALA A 137 2.14 -6.86 1.87
CA ALA A 137 2.07 -6.18 0.57
C ALA A 137 3.50 -6.01 0.04
N ASN A 138 3.76 -6.51 -1.17
CA ASN A 138 5.08 -6.45 -1.81
C ASN A 138 4.92 -5.92 -3.23
N ALA A 139 5.76 -4.97 -3.62
CA ALA A 139 5.82 -4.42 -4.98
C ALA A 139 7.27 -4.42 -5.48
N SER A 140 7.47 -4.70 -6.77
CA SER A 140 8.80 -4.69 -7.38
C SER A 140 9.32 -3.28 -7.72
N GLN A 141 8.42 -2.29 -7.82
CA GLN A 141 8.74 -0.91 -8.16
C GLN A 141 8.52 0.01 -6.97
N ALA A 142 7.25 0.26 -6.61
CA ALA A 142 6.92 1.18 -5.52
C ALA A 142 5.59 0.83 -4.85
N VAL A 143 5.42 1.29 -3.61
CA VAL A 143 4.15 1.33 -2.87
C VAL A 143 3.82 2.78 -2.61
N SER A 144 2.54 3.13 -2.78
CA SER A 144 2.04 4.49 -2.70
C SER A 144 0.71 4.47 -1.96
N LEU A 145 0.54 5.41 -1.02
CA LEU A 145 -0.66 5.55 -0.22
C LEU A 145 -0.99 7.04 -0.11
N LEU A 146 -2.26 7.39 -0.33
CA LEU A 146 -2.74 8.76 -0.27
C LEU A 146 -4.14 8.78 0.36
N SER A 147 -4.32 9.69 1.30
CA SER A 147 -5.62 10.08 1.85
C SER A 147 -5.83 11.56 1.57
N GLN A 148 -6.93 11.92 0.91
CA GLN A 148 -7.18 13.29 0.46
C GLN A 148 -7.72 14.18 1.58
N GLN A 149 -8.54 13.63 2.49
CA GLN A 149 -9.35 14.43 3.41
C GLN A 149 -9.04 14.15 4.89
N GLU A 150 -9.04 12.89 5.31
CA GLU A 150 -8.98 12.51 6.74
C GLU A 150 -7.58 12.09 7.22
N GLY A 151 -6.56 12.19 6.35
CA GLY A 151 -5.19 11.88 6.68
C GLY A 151 -4.89 10.38 6.80
N MET A 152 -3.73 10.03 7.37
CA MET A 152 -3.25 8.66 7.51
C MET A 152 -2.95 8.34 8.97
N ARG A 153 -3.27 7.11 9.40
CA ARG A 153 -2.99 6.62 10.74
C ARG A 153 -2.31 5.25 10.66
N LEU A 154 -1.10 5.15 11.20
CA LEU A 154 -0.32 3.91 11.30
C LEU A 154 -0.13 3.60 12.79
N VAL A 155 -0.61 2.43 13.23
CA VAL A 155 -0.61 2.07 14.66
C VAL A 155 -0.13 0.64 14.83
N SER A 156 0.83 0.44 15.74
CA SER A 156 1.15 -0.87 16.29
C SER A 156 0.54 -0.97 17.69
N GLY A 157 -0.36 -1.94 17.91
CA GLY A 157 -0.96 -2.15 19.24
C GLY A 157 0.00 -2.83 20.23
N LYS A 158 0.84 -3.75 19.72
CA LYS A 158 1.93 -4.41 20.43
C LYS A 158 3.05 -4.69 19.44
N GLY A 159 4.29 -4.62 19.91
CA GLY A 159 5.48 -4.74 19.04
C GLY A 159 5.87 -3.40 18.39
N PRO A 160 7.04 -3.34 17.73
CA PRO A 160 7.56 -2.09 17.19
C PRO A 160 6.79 -1.63 15.93
N LEU A 161 6.81 -0.33 15.68
CA LEU A 161 6.50 0.26 14.37
C LEU A 161 7.84 0.68 13.74
N GLU A 162 8.26 -0.05 12.71
CA GLU A 162 9.52 0.19 12.01
C GLU A 162 9.25 0.82 10.64
N VAL A 163 9.96 1.90 10.33
CA VAL A 163 9.92 2.57 9.02
C VAL A 163 11.36 2.75 8.56
N GLU A 164 11.73 2.06 7.48
CA GLU A 164 13.13 1.94 7.04
C GLU A 164 13.28 2.21 5.54
N SER A 165 14.39 2.86 5.16
CA SER A 165 14.84 2.97 3.77
C SER A 165 16.29 2.50 3.69
N HIS A 166 16.56 1.47 2.89
CA HIS A 166 17.88 0.81 2.83
C HIS A 166 18.77 1.28 1.68
N GLY A 167 18.14 1.76 0.60
CA GLY A 167 18.82 2.16 -0.62
C GLY A 167 18.82 3.66 -0.87
N ASP A 168 18.01 4.43 -0.12
CA ASP A 168 17.76 5.83 -0.39
C ASP A 168 17.30 6.60 0.87
N VAL A 169 16.90 7.85 0.71
CA VAL A 169 16.45 8.76 1.77
C VAL A 169 15.14 8.28 2.42
N LEU A 170 15.05 8.45 3.74
CA LEU A 170 13.78 8.47 4.47
C LEU A 170 13.42 9.94 4.75
N SER A 171 12.28 10.41 4.23
CA SER A 171 11.83 11.80 4.37
C SER A 171 10.50 11.88 5.13
N LEU A 172 10.40 12.86 6.03
CA LEU A 172 9.21 13.16 6.82
C LEU A 172 8.99 14.68 6.81
N THR A 173 7.90 15.12 6.19
CA THR A 173 7.59 16.55 6.02
C THR A 173 6.14 16.81 6.44
N ALA A 174 5.92 17.90 7.18
CA ALA A 174 4.60 18.41 7.52
C ALA A 174 4.53 19.92 7.25
N LEU A 175 3.37 20.41 6.81
CA LEU A 175 3.12 21.85 6.68
C LEU A 175 3.01 22.55 8.04
N LYS A 176 2.50 21.81 9.04
CA LYS A 176 2.40 22.23 10.44
C LYS A 176 3.47 21.52 11.26
N ASP A 177 3.18 21.25 12.51
CA ASP A 177 4.14 20.70 13.46
C ASP A 177 4.50 19.24 13.14
N VAL A 178 5.77 18.91 13.40
CA VAL A 178 6.25 17.54 13.53
C VAL A 178 6.49 17.28 15.02
N THR A 179 5.81 16.28 15.58
CA THR A 179 5.94 15.91 16.99
C THR A 179 6.55 14.52 17.12
N VAL A 180 7.66 14.41 17.85
CA VAL A 180 8.33 13.13 18.16
C VAL A 180 8.46 13.02 19.67
N GLN A 181 7.90 11.96 20.25
CA GLN A 181 7.84 11.79 21.70
C GLN A 181 8.12 10.34 22.09
N SER A 182 8.79 10.17 23.23
CA SER A 182 8.93 8.91 23.93
C SER A 182 8.40 9.10 25.35
N ILE A 183 7.35 8.38 25.74
CA ILE A 183 6.64 8.62 27.01
C ILE A 183 7.39 8.05 28.21
N GLN A 184 7.91 6.83 28.06
CA GLN A 184 8.64 6.12 29.12
C GLN A 184 10.06 5.72 28.71
N GLY A 185 10.42 5.98 27.45
CA GLY A 185 11.67 5.54 26.86
C GLY A 185 12.62 6.70 26.55
N HIS A 186 13.44 6.48 25.54
CA HIS A 186 14.50 7.39 25.11
C HIS A 186 14.30 7.76 23.63
N LEU A 187 14.59 9.01 23.28
CA LEU A 187 14.68 9.45 21.89
C LEU A 187 16.13 9.37 21.43
N GLN A 188 16.40 8.52 20.44
CA GLN A 188 17.74 8.36 19.88
C GLN A 188 17.81 8.89 18.45
N LEU A 189 18.72 9.82 18.19
CA LEU A 189 19.10 10.26 16.85
C LEU A 189 20.58 9.96 16.66
N THR A 190 20.91 9.16 15.65
CA THR A 190 22.30 8.76 15.39
C THR A 190 22.56 8.79 13.90
N ALA A 191 23.65 9.43 13.48
CA ALA A 191 24.03 9.52 12.08
C ALA A 191 25.55 9.40 11.93
N LYS A 192 26.01 8.77 10.85
CA LYS A 192 27.44 8.62 10.55
C LYS A 192 28.06 9.91 10.02
N ASN A 193 27.30 10.66 9.22
CA ASN A 193 27.79 11.81 8.47
C ASN A 193 27.33 13.14 9.09
N GLY A 194 26.94 13.11 10.37
CA GLY A 194 26.55 14.29 11.13
C GLY A 194 25.03 14.48 11.29
N ILE A 195 24.67 15.33 12.24
CA ILE A 195 23.28 15.68 12.60
C ILE A 195 23.17 17.20 12.61
N THR A 196 22.09 17.73 12.03
CA THR A 196 21.80 19.16 12.03
C THR A 196 20.42 19.42 12.60
N LEU A 197 20.34 20.27 13.64
CA LEU A 197 19.11 20.78 14.22
C LEU A 197 19.07 22.29 13.96
N GLY A 198 18.22 22.75 13.04
CA GLY A 198 18.17 24.15 12.62
C GLY A 198 16.80 24.81 12.86
N CYS A 199 16.80 26.08 13.24
CA CYS A 199 15.60 26.89 13.41
C CYS A 199 15.89 28.38 13.19
N GLY A 200 15.22 29.02 12.22
CA GLY A 200 15.25 30.49 12.06
C GLY A 200 16.65 31.11 11.94
N GLY A 201 17.63 30.38 11.39
CA GLY A 201 19.03 30.81 11.25
C GLY A 201 19.95 30.43 12.41
N ALA A 202 19.43 29.90 13.52
CA ALA A 202 20.22 29.24 14.56
C ALA A 202 20.32 27.74 14.29
N TYR A 203 21.41 27.10 14.71
CA TYR A 203 21.56 25.65 14.56
C TYR A 203 22.50 25.01 15.58
N ILE A 204 22.33 23.70 15.76
CA ILE A 204 23.29 22.78 16.37
C ILE A 204 23.72 21.78 15.29
N HIS A 205 25.02 21.66 15.04
CA HIS A 205 25.58 20.73 14.07
C HIS A 205 26.61 19.81 14.75
N LEU A 206 26.41 18.50 14.61
CA LEU A 206 27.35 17.48 15.05
C LEU A 206 28.07 16.95 13.81
N THR A 207 29.39 17.13 13.73
CA THR A 207 30.17 16.75 12.54
C THR A 207 30.62 15.28 12.61
N PRO A 208 30.96 14.65 11.47
CA PRO A 208 31.55 13.31 11.45
C PRO A 208 32.86 13.20 12.24
N GLN A 209 33.57 14.32 12.43
CA GLN A 209 34.85 14.42 13.15
C GLN A 209 34.66 14.54 14.67
N GLY A 210 33.42 14.66 15.15
CA GLY A 210 33.09 14.80 16.57
C GLY A 210 33.07 16.25 17.06
N GLU A 211 33.06 17.23 16.16
CA GLU A 211 32.90 18.64 16.53
C GLU A 211 31.42 18.95 16.80
N ILE A 212 31.18 19.83 17.77
CA ILE A 212 29.86 20.34 18.12
C ILE A 212 29.84 21.84 17.83
N GLU A 213 29.10 22.24 16.80
CA GLU A 213 28.88 23.65 16.46
C GLU A 213 27.53 24.10 17.02
N ILE A 214 27.53 25.16 17.82
CA ILE A 214 26.31 25.80 18.35
C ILE A 214 26.33 27.26 17.89
N HIS A 215 25.62 27.55 16.80
CA HIS A 215 25.64 28.88 16.18
C HIS A 215 24.26 29.55 16.24
N GLY A 216 24.27 30.86 16.50
CA GLY A 216 23.10 31.71 16.45
C GLY A 216 23.49 33.16 16.22
N SER A 217 22.67 33.92 15.49
CA SER A 217 22.93 35.34 15.15
C SER A 217 22.59 36.32 16.28
N ARG A 218 22.12 35.83 17.43
CA ARG A 218 21.64 36.61 18.58
C ARG A 218 22.14 35.99 19.89
N LEU A 219 21.37 36.13 20.97
CA LEU A 219 21.72 35.65 22.30
C LEU A 219 21.77 34.11 22.37
N LEU A 220 22.93 33.58 22.77
CA LEU A 220 23.05 32.22 23.31
C LEU A 220 22.88 32.28 24.83
N SER A 221 21.72 31.86 25.36
CA SER A 221 21.45 31.87 26.80
C SER A 221 21.71 30.50 27.41
N LEU A 222 22.74 30.41 28.26
CA LEU A 222 23.08 29.21 29.03
C LEU A 222 22.81 29.47 30.52
N LYS A 223 21.96 28.66 31.14
CA LYS A 223 21.59 28.78 32.57
C LYS A 223 21.81 27.43 33.26
N GLY A 224 22.48 27.43 34.41
CA GLY A 224 22.76 26.24 35.21
C GLY A 224 24.20 26.19 35.73
N MET A 225 24.57 25.05 36.34
CA MET A 225 25.98 24.75 36.65
C MET A 225 26.63 24.08 35.43
N HIS A 226 27.83 24.53 35.08
CA HIS A 226 28.58 23.99 33.93
C HIS A 226 29.88 23.37 34.43
N LYS A 227 30.16 22.14 33.98
CA LYS A 227 31.42 21.44 34.22
C LYS A 227 32.11 21.23 32.88
N MET A 228 33.32 21.76 32.73
CA MET A 228 34.15 21.56 31.55
C MET A 228 35.28 20.60 31.91
N GLU A 229 35.40 19.50 31.17
CA GLU A 229 36.46 18.50 31.32
C GLU A 229 37.31 18.42 30.05
N SER A 230 38.44 17.72 30.13
CA SER A 230 39.27 17.45 28.95
C SER A 230 38.48 16.65 27.89
N PRO A 231 38.79 16.81 26.59
CA PRO A 231 38.08 16.10 25.52
C PRO A 231 38.10 14.58 25.71
N ALA A 232 36.95 13.94 25.46
CA ALA A 232 36.78 12.49 25.46
C ALA A 232 35.92 12.07 24.26
N SER A 233 36.02 10.81 23.86
CA SER A 233 35.23 10.25 22.75
C SER A 233 34.57 8.94 23.17
N GLN A 234 33.34 8.74 22.70
CA GLN A 234 32.57 7.51 22.90
C GLN A 234 32.01 7.04 21.57
N ASN A 235 32.08 5.73 21.32
CA ASN A 235 31.57 5.15 20.09
C ASN A 235 30.07 4.85 20.20
N TYR A 236 29.30 5.30 19.22
CA TYR A 236 27.87 4.99 19.07
C TYR A 236 27.67 4.07 17.86
N PRO A 237 27.62 2.73 18.06
CA PRO A 237 27.54 1.80 16.96
C PRO A 237 26.18 1.93 16.25
N ILE A 238 26.21 2.29 14.97
CA ILE A 238 25.02 2.29 14.10
C ILE A 238 24.87 0.89 13.52
N ARG A 239 23.67 0.30 13.64
CA ARG A 239 23.36 -0.96 12.98
C ARG A 239 23.33 -0.71 11.47
N CYS A 240 24.34 -1.19 10.75
CA CYS A 240 24.33 -1.13 9.29
C CYS A 240 23.25 -2.09 8.79
N VAL A 241 22.21 -1.56 8.14
CA VAL A 241 21.37 -2.43 7.34
C VAL A 241 22.09 -2.67 6.03
N LYS A 242 22.51 -3.92 5.81
CA LYS A 242 23.28 -4.30 4.64
C LYS A 242 22.45 -3.97 3.39
N SER A 243 22.93 -3.06 2.54
CA SER A 243 22.35 -2.86 1.22
C SER A 243 22.40 -4.19 0.46
N ALA A 244 21.24 -4.75 0.12
CA ALA A 244 21.13 -6.02 -0.59
C ALA A 244 21.51 -5.93 -2.08
N LEU A 245 22.10 -4.81 -2.53
CA LEU A 245 22.70 -4.63 -3.84
C LEU A 245 24.13 -5.20 -3.87
N LYS A 246 24.24 -6.52 -3.67
CA LYS A 246 25.39 -7.30 -4.13
C LYS A 246 24.91 -8.54 -4.86
N ARG A 247 24.44 -8.33 -6.08
CA ARG A 247 24.39 -9.38 -7.12
C ARG A 247 24.97 -8.82 -8.42
N HIS A 248 26.30 -8.86 -8.54
CA HIS A 248 27.01 -9.66 -9.56
C HIS A 248 28.55 -9.52 -9.41
N ARG A 249 29.18 -10.67 -9.17
CA ARG A 249 30.58 -11.12 -9.35
C ARG A 249 31.76 -10.14 -9.17
N HIS A 250 32.60 -10.54 -8.20
CA HIS A 250 34.03 -10.25 -8.01
C HIS A 250 34.38 -8.81 -7.60
N TRP A 251 34.75 -8.66 -6.33
CA TRP A 251 35.93 -7.95 -5.78
C TRP A 251 35.68 -7.54 -4.31
N ARG A 252 36.76 -7.66 -3.53
CA ARG A 252 36.88 -7.61 -2.07
C ARG A 252 36.64 -6.21 -1.47
N LYS A 253 36.33 -6.19 -0.15
CA LYS A 253 36.65 -5.19 0.90
C LYS A 253 36.49 -3.71 0.50
N ALA A 254 35.69 -2.87 1.16
CA ALA A 254 35.53 -2.66 2.59
C ALA A 254 34.36 -1.67 2.79
N LEU A 255 33.74 -1.70 3.97
CA LEU A 255 33.00 -0.61 4.64
C LEU A 255 31.98 -1.25 5.58
N CYS A 256 32.47 -1.85 6.67
CA CYS A 256 31.72 -2.16 7.91
C CYS A 256 32.59 -2.92 8.92
N GLN A 257 33.86 -2.55 9.09
CA GLN A 257 34.67 -3.05 10.21
C GLN A 257 35.30 -1.85 10.91
N GLY A 258 34.65 -1.41 11.98
CA GLY A 258 35.39 -0.92 13.13
C GLY A 258 36.04 -2.14 13.77
N ALA A 259 37.34 -2.24 13.67
CA ALA A 259 38.14 -3.16 14.46
C ALA A 259 39.36 -2.37 14.93
N HIS A 260 39.47 -2.31 16.26
CA HIS A 260 40.64 -1.94 17.04
C HIS A 260 41.98 -2.03 16.31
N ASN A 261 42.85 -1.06 16.58
CA ASN A 261 44.20 -1.37 17.03
C ASN A 261 44.66 -0.29 18.01
N ASN A 262 45.00 -0.75 19.22
CA ASN A 262 45.94 -0.07 20.10
C ASN A 262 47.32 -0.16 19.43
N GLU A 263 47.99 0.98 19.32
CA GLU A 263 49.42 1.18 19.64
C GLU A 263 49.66 2.68 19.80
#